data_AF-A0A383CBL5-F1
#
_entry.id   AF-A0A383CBL5-F1
#
_cell.length_a   1.000
_cell.length_b   1.000
_cell.length_c   1.000
_cell.angle_alpha   90.00
_cell.angle_beta   90.00
_cell.angle_gamma   90.00
#
_symmetry.space_group_name_H-M   'P 1'
#
loop_
_entity.id
_entity.type
_entity.pdbx_description
1 polymer ?
#
loop_
_entity_poly.entity_id
_entity_poly.type
_entity_poly.pdbx_seq_one_letter_code
_entity_poly.pdbx_strand_id
1 'polypeptide(L)'
;MYTLGISCYYHDSAASLLKDGKVLAAVEEERFSRKKFDDGFPKMAINWCLKEAGISPENLDSVAFYDKPILKFERLLDNYIAVAPKGLYSFLNVIPKWLHKRIWIKDEISKHLKGFNGDIIFPEHHVSHAAHAFFTSPFNEAAILTVDGVGEWTTASFGTAHDTTIKLTNDIRWPHSV
;
A
#
# COMPACT_ATOMS: atom_id res chain seq x y z
N MET A 1 -16.07 -2.91 13.45
CA MET A 1 -14.75 -2.36 13.14
C MET A 1 -14.67 -1.96 11.68
N TYR A 2 -14.43 -0.68 11.38
CA TYR A 2 -14.19 -0.17 10.04
C TYR A 2 -12.70 0.08 9.80
N THR A 3 -12.18 -0.46 8.70
CA THR A 3 -10.77 -0.28 8.29
C THR A 3 -10.73 0.26 6.86
N LEU A 4 -10.00 1.36 6.66
CA LEU A 4 -9.79 1.97 5.35
C LEU A 4 -8.39 1.60 4.82
N GLY A 5 -8.30 0.88 3.71
CA GLY A 5 -7.05 0.66 2.98
C GLY A 5 -6.81 1.78 1.96
N ILE A 6 -5.59 2.33 1.93
CA ILE A 6 -5.19 3.41 1.02
C ILE A 6 -3.95 2.99 0.22
N SER A 7 -4.01 3.18 -1.10
CA SER A 7 -2.86 3.15 -2.00
C SER A 7 -2.65 4.51 -2.68
N CYS A 8 -1.42 5.05 -2.71
CA CYS A 8 -1.05 6.27 -3.43
C CYS A 8 0.47 6.50 -3.57
N TYR A 9 0.82 7.60 -4.27
CA TYR A 9 2.17 8.14 -4.47
C TYR A 9 3.18 7.18 -5.12
N TYR A 10 2.71 6.33 -6.03
CA TYR A 10 3.55 5.58 -6.97
C TYR A 10 2.81 5.38 -8.29
N HIS A 11 1.77 4.56 -8.29
CA HIS A 11 0.76 4.41 -9.33
C HIS A 11 -0.51 3.83 -8.70
N ASP A 12 -1.60 3.78 -9.46
CA ASP A 12 -2.86 3.12 -9.11
C ASP A 12 -3.38 3.48 -7.72
N SER A 13 -3.54 4.78 -7.49
CA SER A 13 -4.13 5.25 -6.26
C SER A 13 -5.56 4.74 -6.12
N ALA A 14 -5.88 4.23 -4.93
CA ALA A 14 -7.12 3.52 -4.68
C ALA A 14 -7.48 3.55 -3.19
N ALA A 15 -8.76 3.31 -2.91
CA ALA A 15 -9.27 3.14 -1.55
C ALA A 15 -10.11 1.86 -1.46
N SER A 16 -10.02 1.19 -0.31
CA SER A 16 -10.89 0.08 0.05
C SER A 16 -11.41 0.26 1.47
N LEU A 17 -12.66 -0.11 1.71
CA LEU A 17 -13.30 -0.02 3.02
C LEU A 17 -13.79 -1.40 3.43
N LEU A 18 -13.36 -1.83 4.61
CA LEU A 18 -13.77 -3.08 5.21
C LEU A 18 -14.62 -2.80 6.45
N LYS A 19 -15.58 -3.69 6.71
CA LYS A 19 -16.33 -3.77 7.97
C LYS A 19 -16.24 -5.18 8.53
N ASP A 20 -15.66 -5.31 9.71
CA ASP A 20 -15.49 -6.58 10.42
C ASP A 20 -14.83 -7.65 9.53
N GLY A 21 -13.77 -7.25 8.80
CA GLY A 21 -13.01 -8.11 7.88
C GLY A 21 -13.65 -8.32 6.50
N LYS A 22 -14.88 -7.83 6.27
CA LYS A 22 -15.56 -7.96 4.97
C LYS A 22 -15.40 -6.70 4.14
N VAL A 23 -15.03 -6.85 2.87
CA VAL A 23 -14.95 -5.74 1.92
C VAL A 23 -16.35 -5.19 1.65
N LEU A 24 -16.56 -3.90 1.93
CA LEU A 24 -17.78 -3.18 1.59
C LEU A 24 -17.64 -2.45 0.25
N ALA A 25 -16.48 -1.84 0.02
CA ALA A 25 -16.20 -1.02 -1.15
C ALA A 25 -14.71 -1.07 -1.50
N ALA A 26 -14.39 -1.05 -2.79
CA ALA A 26 -13.03 -0.90 -3.28
C ALA A 26 -13.06 -0.22 -4.65
N VAL A 27 -12.31 0.86 -4.84
CA VAL A 27 -12.32 1.63 -6.08
C VAL A 27 -11.01 2.39 -6.29
N GLU A 28 -10.60 2.47 -7.55
CA GLU A 28 -9.44 3.24 -7.99
C GLU A 28 -9.80 4.72 -8.24
N GLU A 29 -8.90 5.63 -7.88
CA GLU A 29 -9.07 7.08 -8.06
C GLU A 29 -9.23 7.45 -9.54
N GLU A 30 -8.54 6.75 -10.45
CA GLU A 30 -8.58 7.05 -11.89
C GLU A 30 -9.99 6.93 -12.50
N ARG A 31 -10.88 6.15 -11.86
CA ARG A 31 -12.31 6.06 -12.27
C ARG A 31 -13.00 7.40 -12.11
N PHE A 32 -12.62 8.18 -11.09
CA PHE A 32 -13.15 9.51 -10.80
C PHE A 32 -12.30 10.62 -11.43
N SER A 33 -10.97 10.58 -11.26
CA SER A 33 -10.08 11.65 -11.74
C SER A 33 -9.95 11.68 -13.26
N ARG A 34 -10.26 10.55 -13.93
CA ARG A 34 -10.10 10.35 -15.38
C ARG A 34 -8.64 10.49 -15.85
N LYS A 35 -7.69 10.56 -14.92
CA LYS A 35 -6.26 10.50 -15.18
C LYS A 35 -5.82 9.04 -15.02
N LYS A 36 -5.47 8.41 -16.13
CA LYS A 36 -4.99 7.03 -16.13
C LYS A 36 -3.73 6.90 -15.26
N PHE A 37 -3.67 5.85 -14.44
CA PHE A 37 -2.63 5.54 -13.48
C PHE A 37 -2.41 6.67 -12.46
N ASP A 38 -3.51 7.26 -11.97
CA ASP A 38 -3.39 8.38 -11.04
C ASP A 38 -2.59 7.97 -9.79
N ASP A 39 -1.50 8.68 -9.54
CA ASP A 39 -0.59 8.48 -8.42
C ASP A 39 -0.92 9.39 -7.22
N GLY A 40 -1.93 10.25 -7.34
CA GLY A 40 -2.34 11.19 -6.31
C GLY A 40 -2.87 10.56 -5.03
N PHE A 41 -3.17 11.39 -4.03
CA PHE A 41 -3.91 10.92 -2.85
C PHE A 41 -5.37 10.63 -3.27
N PRO A 42 -5.95 9.47 -2.91
CA PRO A 42 -7.18 8.96 -3.52
C PRO A 42 -8.43 9.57 -2.84
N LYS A 43 -8.58 10.90 -2.92
CA LYS A 43 -9.62 11.65 -2.21
C LYS A 43 -11.01 11.25 -2.67
N MET A 44 -11.19 11.09 -3.98
CA MET A 44 -12.50 10.79 -4.55
C MET A 44 -12.92 9.36 -4.23
N ALA A 45 -12.00 8.41 -4.33
CA ALA A 45 -12.20 7.02 -3.94
C ALA A 45 -12.52 6.87 -2.46
N ILE A 46 -11.76 7.53 -1.56
CA ILE A 46 -12.03 7.52 -0.12
C ILE A 46 -13.44 8.07 0.17
N ASN A 47 -13.76 9.25 -0.37
CA ASN A 47 -15.06 9.89 -0.14
C ASN A 47 -16.20 9.02 -0.65
N TRP A 48 -16.02 8.34 -1.78
CA TRP A 48 -17.00 7.43 -2.33
C TRP A 48 -17.21 6.21 -1.43
N CYS A 49 -16.13 5.56 -0.96
CA CYS A 49 -16.22 4.44 -0.03
C CYS A 49 -16.94 4.79 1.29
N LEU A 50 -16.61 5.94 1.88
CA LEU A 50 -17.26 6.41 3.11
C LEU A 50 -18.74 6.71 2.89
N LYS A 51 -19.08 7.34 1.76
CA LYS A 51 -20.46 7.63 1.37
C LYS A 51 -21.27 6.35 1.16
N GLU A 52 -20.71 5.35 0.49
CA GLU A 52 -21.36 4.06 0.24
C GLU A 52 -21.68 3.32 1.55
N ALA A 53 -20.79 3.40 2.54
CA ALA A 53 -21.01 2.83 3.86
C ALA A 53 -21.85 3.70 4.80
N GLY A 54 -22.14 4.95 4.42
CA GLY A 54 -22.88 5.91 5.25
C GLY A 54 -22.17 6.30 6.54
N ILE A 55 -20.84 6.31 6.55
CA ILE A 55 -20.01 6.63 7.72
C ILE A 55 -19.16 7.87 7.48
N SER A 56 -18.69 8.49 8.56
CA SER A 56 -17.72 9.57 8.51
C SER A 56 -16.32 9.09 8.93
N PRO A 57 -15.25 9.88 8.68
CA PRO A 57 -13.89 9.50 9.08
C PRO A 57 -13.73 9.22 10.58
N GLU A 58 -14.54 9.84 11.45
CA GLU A 58 -14.56 9.60 12.89
C GLU A 58 -15.00 8.17 13.26
N ASN A 59 -15.69 7.47 12.36
CA ASN A 59 -16.14 6.09 12.57
C ASN A 59 -15.11 5.04 12.13
N LEU A 60 -13.99 5.45 11.54
CA LEU A 60 -12.92 4.53 11.15
C LEU A 60 -12.10 4.16 12.38
N ASP A 61 -11.94 2.86 12.62
CA ASP A 61 -11.09 2.34 13.69
C ASP A 61 -9.61 2.31 13.26
N SER A 62 -9.35 2.09 11.97
CA SER A 62 -7.99 2.03 11.44
C SER A 62 -7.88 2.44 9.96
N VAL A 63 -6.69 2.88 9.58
CA VAL A 63 -6.28 3.14 8.20
C VAL A 63 -5.02 2.33 7.91
N ALA A 64 -5.01 1.55 6.83
CA ALA A 64 -3.86 0.78 6.39
C ALA A 64 -3.23 1.39 5.13
N PHE A 65 -1.93 1.63 5.15
CA PHE A 65 -1.15 2.04 3.99
C PHE A 65 -0.21 0.91 3.56
N TYR A 66 -0.38 0.43 2.34
CA TYR A 66 0.12 -0.85 1.79
C TYR A 66 1.64 -1.11 1.80
N ASP A 67 2.47 -0.17 2.26
CA ASP A 67 3.93 -0.23 2.08
C ASP A 67 4.63 0.43 3.27
N LYS A 68 5.79 -0.10 3.70
CA LYS A 68 6.64 0.50 4.75
C LYS A 68 7.59 1.55 4.13
N PRO A 69 7.32 2.86 4.28
CA PRO A 69 8.05 3.89 3.53
C PRO A 69 9.56 3.92 3.82
N ILE A 70 9.98 3.56 5.03
CA ILE A 70 11.40 3.62 5.45
C ILE A 70 12.22 2.50 4.79
N LEU A 71 11.73 1.26 4.77
CA LEU A 71 12.46 0.13 4.17
C LEU A 71 12.65 0.33 2.65
N LYS A 72 11.64 0.89 1.99
CA LYS A 72 11.72 1.25 0.57
C LYS A 72 12.74 2.35 0.31
N PHE A 73 12.88 3.31 1.23
CA PHE A 73 13.90 4.36 1.13
C PHE A 73 15.31 3.79 1.21
N GLU A 74 15.55 2.89 2.16
CA GLU A 74 16.85 2.20 2.31
C GLU A 74 17.26 1.49 1.02
N ARG A 75 16.35 0.75 0.38
CA ARG A 75 16.63 0.10 -0.92
C ARG A 75 17.00 1.10 -2.01
N LEU A 76 16.29 2.23 -2.10
CA LEU A 76 16.59 3.24 -3.10
C LEU A 76 18.01 3.77 -2.88
N LEU A 77 18.35 4.12 -1.63
CA LEU A 77 19.68 4.61 -1.27
C LEU A 77 20.78 3.62 -1.64
N ASP A 78 20.65 2.35 -1.28
CA ASP A 78 21.64 1.31 -1.57
C ASP A 78 21.87 1.15 -3.09
N ASN A 79 20.79 1.14 -3.88
CA ASN A 79 20.89 1.05 -5.33
C ASN A 79 21.65 2.24 -5.92
N TYR A 80 21.37 3.45 -5.46
CA TYR A 80 22.02 4.65 -5.97
C TYR A 80 23.49 4.76 -5.56
N ILE A 81 23.86 4.27 -4.36
CA ILE A 81 25.27 4.15 -3.92
C ILE A 81 26.01 3.13 -4.79
N ALA A 82 25.39 1.99 -5.11
CA ALA A 82 26.02 0.92 -5.88
C ALA A 82 26.41 1.34 -7.31
N VAL A 83 25.76 2.37 -7.88
CA VAL A 83 26.06 2.91 -9.22
C VAL A 83 26.75 4.28 -9.19
N ALA A 84 27.29 4.68 -8.04
CA ALA A 84 28.07 5.91 -7.92
C ALA A 84 29.33 5.87 -8.79
N PRO A 85 29.74 6.99 -9.41
CA PRO A 85 29.19 8.35 -9.25
C PRO A 85 28.03 8.67 -10.21
N LYS A 86 27.76 7.84 -11.23
CA LYS A 86 26.79 8.14 -12.30
C LYS A 86 25.34 8.21 -11.77
N GLY A 87 24.98 7.39 -10.78
CA GLY A 87 23.65 7.40 -10.18
C GLY A 87 23.38 8.56 -9.21
N LEU A 88 24.42 9.24 -8.72
CA LEU A 88 24.28 10.26 -7.67
C LEU A 88 23.49 11.49 -8.15
N TYR A 89 23.66 11.88 -9.43
CA TYR A 89 22.89 12.98 -10.01
C TYR A 89 21.39 12.64 -10.13
N SER A 90 21.05 11.40 -10.45
CA SER A 90 19.66 10.94 -10.49
C SER A 90 19.07 10.86 -9.07
N PHE A 91 19.83 10.34 -8.11
CA PHE A 91 19.46 10.30 -6.68
C PHE A 91 19.05 11.68 -6.16
N LEU A 92 19.90 12.69 -6.35
CA LEU A 92 19.65 14.05 -5.86
C LEU A 92 18.40 14.71 -6.47
N ASN A 93 17.97 14.29 -7.66
CA ASN A 93 16.78 14.81 -8.31
C ASN A 93 15.49 14.05 -7.94
N VAL A 94 15.59 12.74 -7.72
CA VAL A 94 14.43 11.85 -7.50
C VAL A 94 14.07 11.77 -6.03
N ILE A 95 15.06 11.65 -5.15
CA ILE A 95 14.85 11.41 -3.72
C ILE A 95 14.08 12.54 -3.04
N PRO A 96 14.42 13.84 -3.19
CA PRO A 96 13.70 14.89 -2.48
C PRO A 96 12.19 14.91 -2.80
N LYS A 97 11.83 14.64 -4.06
CA LYS A 97 10.42 14.56 -4.51
C LYS A 97 9.70 13.34 -3.94
N TRP A 98 10.39 12.21 -3.86
CA TRP A 98 9.86 10.97 -3.30
C TRP A 98 9.71 11.06 -1.77
N LEU A 99 10.73 11.60 -1.09
CA LEU A 99 10.80 11.78 0.36
C LEU A 99 9.67 12.69 0.87
N HIS A 100 9.42 13.79 0.17
CA HIS A 100 8.40 14.77 0.55
C HIS A 100 6.96 14.24 0.44
N LYS A 101 6.70 13.21 -0.37
CA LYS A 101 5.34 12.67 -0.52
C LYS A 101 5.05 11.47 0.38
N ARG A 102 6.03 10.57 0.57
CA ARG A 102 5.79 9.27 1.25
C ARG A 102 6.09 9.26 2.75
N ILE A 103 7.08 10.03 3.23
CA ILE A 103 7.37 10.10 4.67
C ILE A 103 6.20 10.74 5.43
N TRP A 104 5.56 11.72 4.79
CA TRP A 104 4.49 12.51 5.37
C TRP A 104 3.10 11.92 5.14
N ILE A 105 3.02 10.62 4.83
CA ILE A 105 1.74 9.95 4.56
C ILE A 105 0.81 10.01 5.77
N LYS A 106 1.33 9.92 7.00
CA LYS A 106 0.53 10.10 8.22
C LYS A 106 -0.11 11.48 8.27
N ASP A 107 0.65 12.51 7.94
CA ASP A 107 0.16 13.90 7.94
C ASP A 107 -0.85 14.13 6.81
N GLU A 108 -0.61 13.57 5.63
CA GLU A 108 -1.56 13.62 4.51
C GLU A 108 -2.86 12.88 4.84
N ILE A 109 -2.80 11.71 5.49
CA ILE A 109 -3.98 10.99 5.98
C ILE A 109 -4.74 11.87 6.98
N SER A 110 -4.07 12.39 8.02
CA SER A 110 -4.69 13.25 9.04
C SER A 110 -5.30 14.53 8.46
N LYS A 111 -4.67 15.12 7.45
CA LYS A 111 -5.14 16.34 6.77
C LYS A 111 -6.40 16.09 5.95
N HIS A 112 -6.52 14.93 5.29
CA HIS A 112 -7.65 14.60 4.43
C HIS A 112 -8.79 13.91 5.19
N LEU A 113 -8.49 13.10 6.19
CA LEU A 113 -9.45 12.43 7.07
C LEU A 113 -9.65 13.22 8.36
N LYS A 114 -10.24 14.42 8.25
CA LYS A 114 -10.54 15.23 9.43
C LYS A 114 -11.45 14.45 10.38
N GLY A 115 -11.09 14.42 11.68
CA GLY A 115 -11.83 13.71 12.72
C GLY A 115 -11.44 12.23 12.89
N PHE A 116 -10.62 11.67 12.02
CA PHE A 116 -10.06 10.34 12.23
C PHE A 116 -9.12 10.32 13.45
N ASN A 117 -9.37 9.40 14.38
CA ASN A 117 -8.58 9.22 15.60
C ASN A 117 -8.12 7.75 15.81
N GLY A 118 -8.30 6.90 14.79
CA GLY A 118 -7.92 5.49 14.85
C GLY A 118 -6.43 5.25 14.55
N ASP A 119 -6.06 3.98 14.46
CA ASP A 119 -4.68 3.58 14.22
C ASP A 119 -4.28 3.63 12.74
N ILE A 120 -3.07 4.09 12.45
CA ILE A 120 -2.48 4.02 11.09
C ILE A 120 -1.47 2.87 11.05
N ILE A 121 -1.77 1.87 10.21
CA ILE A 121 -1.03 0.61 10.10
C ILE A 121 -0.26 0.58 8.77
N PHE A 122 0.96 0.04 8.81
CA PHE A 122 1.86 -0.09 7.66
C PHE A 122 2.23 -1.56 7.45
N PRO A 123 1.35 -2.38 6.83
CA PRO A 123 1.71 -3.72 6.42
C PRO A 123 2.85 -3.72 5.39
N GLU A 124 3.47 -4.89 5.21
CA GLU A 124 4.44 -5.09 4.14
C GLU A 124 3.73 -5.20 2.78
N HIS A 125 4.39 -4.74 1.71
CA HIS A 125 3.81 -4.69 0.37
C HIS A 125 3.36 -6.06 -0.12
N HIS A 126 4.22 -7.07 -0.04
CA HIS A 126 3.89 -8.43 -0.46
C HIS A 126 2.88 -9.12 0.46
N VAL A 127 2.86 -8.76 1.74
CA VAL A 127 1.80 -9.22 2.67
C VAL A 127 0.45 -8.63 2.26
N SER A 128 0.40 -7.38 1.80
CA SER A 128 -0.84 -6.76 1.29
C SER A 128 -1.36 -7.48 0.05
N HIS A 129 -0.49 -7.84 -0.89
CA HIS A 129 -0.85 -8.68 -2.05
C HIS A 129 -1.39 -10.05 -1.63
N ALA A 130 -0.67 -10.73 -0.74
CA ALA A 130 -1.06 -12.03 -0.21
C ALA A 130 -2.42 -11.97 0.52
N ALA A 131 -2.63 -10.95 1.36
CA ALA A 131 -3.85 -10.75 2.13
C ALA A 131 -5.05 -10.48 1.22
N HIS A 132 -4.88 -9.64 0.19
CA HIS A 132 -5.92 -9.41 -0.81
C HIS A 132 -6.35 -10.73 -1.46
N ALA A 133 -5.41 -11.52 -1.96
CA ALA A 133 -5.73 -12.77 -2.64
C ALA A 133 -6.35 -13.82 -1.70
N PHE A 134 -5.77 -14.03 -0.52
CA PHE A 134 -6.21 -15.09 0.39
C PHE A 134 -7.55 -14.78 1.06
N PHE A 135 -7.71 -13.59 1.66
CA PHE A 135 -8.92 -13.25 2.42
C PHE A 135 -10.15 -12.96 1.55
N THR A 136 -9.96 -12.79 0.23
CA THR A 136 -11.08 -12.71 -0.73
C THR A 136 -11.37 -14.06 -1.40
N SER A 137 -10.54 -15.08 -1.16
CA SER A 137 -10.75 -16.43 -1.67
C SER A 137 -11.75 -17.22 -0.79
N PRO A 138 -12.35 -18.30 -1.31
CA PRO A 138 -13.22 -19.17 -0.52
C PRO A 138 -12.45 -20.20 0.34
N PHE A 139 -11.12 -20.15 0.36
CA PHE A 139 -10.28 -21.16 1.00
C PHE A 139 -9.87 -20.74 2.41
N ASN A 140 -9.93 -21.68 3.35
CA ASN A 140 -9.40 -21.47 4.70
C ASN A 140 -7.90 -21.80 4.80
N GLU A 141 -7.32 -22.47 3.80
CA GLU A 141 -5.89 -22.79 3.71
C GLU A 141 -5.43 -22.70 2.26
N ALA A 142 -4.27 -22.08 2.03
CA ALA A 142 -3.70 -21.96 0.70
C ALA A 142 -2.16 -21.83 0.72
N ALA A 143 -1.53 -22.34 -0.33
CA ALA A 143 -0.18 -21.88 -0.69
C ALA A 143 -0.27 -20.48 -1.29
N ILE A 144 0.67 -19.60 -0.92
CA ILE A 144 0.74 -18.23 -1.41
C ILE A 144 1.96 -18.09 -2.32
N LEU A 145 1.77 -17.44 -3.46
CA LEU A 145 2.82 -16.92 -4.32
C LEU A 145 2.44 -15.51 -4.76
N THR A 146 3.27 -14.53 -4.44
CA THR A 146 3.15 -13.16 -4.96
C THR A 146 4.31 -12.91 -5.91
N VAL A 147 4.04 -12.36 -7.09
CA VAL A 147 5.07 -11.95 -8.06
C VAL A 147 4.76 -10.52 -8.49
N ASP A 148 5.70 -9.61 -8.28
CA ASP A 148 5.56 -8.17 -8.55
C ASP A 148 6.91 -7.62 -9.05
N GLY A 149 6.92 -6.39 -9.57
CA GLY A 149 8.15 -5.74 -10.01
C GLY A 149 9.12 -5.52 -8.85
N VAL A 150 8.68 -4.82 -7.80
CA VAL A 150 9.43 -4.67 -6.53
C VAL A 150 8.58 -4.04 -5.43
N GLY A 151 8.55 -4.63 -4.24
CA GLY A 151 8.04 -4.01 -3.02
C GLY A 151 9.12 -3.18 -2.29
N GLU A 152 9.31 -3.45 -1.00
CA GLU A 152 10.38 -2.87 -0.19
C GLU A 152 11.76 -3.40 -0.62
N TRP A 153 11.89 -4.72 -0.75
CA TRP A 153 13.09 -5.43 -1.25
C TRP A 153 12.73 -6.65 -2.08
N THR A 154 11.62 -7.28 -1.72
CA THR A 154 11.08 -8.46 -2.35
C THR A 154 10.53 -8.16 -3.75
N THR A 155 10.70 -9.09 -4.67
CA THR A 155 10.12 -9.09 -6.03
C THR A 155 9.16 -10.26 -6.20
N ALA A 156 9.48 -11.40 -5.59
CA ALA A 156 8.55 -12.51 -5.43
C ALA A 156 8.61 -13.07 -4.01
N SER A 157 7.48 -13.51 -3.46
CA SER A 157 7.41 -14.13 -2.13
C SER A 157 6.51 -15.35 -2.15
N PHE A 158 6.82 -16.35 -1.36
CA PHE A 158 5.98 -17.53 -1.21
C PHE A 158 5.89 -18.00 0.23
N GLY A 159 4.82 -18.73 0.52
CA GLY A 159 4.52 -19.20 1.86
C GLY A 159 3.18 -19.89 1.94
N THR A 160 2.57 -19.84 3.13
CA THR A 160 1.31 -20.50 3.43
C THR A 160 0.38 -19.56 4.16
N ALA A 161 -0.92 -19.79 3.99
CA ALA A 161 -1.98 -19.09 4.67
C ALA A 161 -2.93 -20.12 5.29
N HIS A 162 -3.36 -19.88 6.53
CA HIS A 162 -4.35 -20.69 7.22
C HIS A 162 -5.21 -19.81 8.13
N ASP A 163 -6.53 -19.94 8.01
CA ASP A 163 -7.55 -19.12 8.68
C ASP A 163 -7.30 -17.60 8.53
N THR A 164 -6.75 -16.98 9.57
CA THR A 164 -6.47 -15.54 9.65
C THR A 164 -4.97 -15.23 9.59
N THR A 165 -4.12 -16.24 9.37
CA THR A 165 -2.67 -16.12 9.44
C THR A 165 -2.04 -16.29 8.07
N ILE A 166 -1.17 -15.34 7.71
CA ILE A 166 -0.32 -15.41 6.52
C ILE A 166 1.13 -15.51 6.98
N LYS A 167 1.84 -16.53 6.48
CA LYS A 167 3.26 -16.73 6.74
C LYS A 167 4.03 -16.85 5.44
N LEU A 168 4.62 -15.74 5.02
CA LEU A 168 5.60 -15.72 3.93
C LEU A 168 6.94 -16.21 4.49
N THR A 169 7.48 -17.29 3.94
CA THR A 169 8.69 -17.95 4.49
C THR A 169 9.94 -17.63 3.70
N ASN A 170 9.79 -17.26 2.43
CA ASN A 170 10.88 -17.08 1.50
C ASN A 170 10.56 -15.99 0.49
N ASP A 171 11.60 -15.32 0.01
CA ASP A 171 11.49 -14.31 -1.01
C ASP A 171 12.66 -14.35 -2.01
N ILE A 172 12.37 -13.87 -3.22
CA ILE A 172 13.37 -13.40 -4.18
C ILE A 172 13.48 -11.90 -3.97
N ARG A 173 14.72 -11.41 -3.86
CA ARG A 173 15.00 -10.00 -3.64
C ARG A 173 15.54 -9.33 -4.88
N TRP A 174 15.25 -8.05 -4.99
CA TRP A 174 15.93 -7.14 -5.90
C TRP A 174 17.46 -7.32 -5.78
N PRO A 175 18.22 -7.38 -6.90
CA PRO A 175 17.85 -6.96 -8.26
C PRO A 175 17.21 -8.02 -9.15
N HIS A 176 16.98 -9.24 -8.63
CA HIS A 176 16.36 -10.30 -9.42
C HIS A 176 14.84 -10.15 -9.38
N SER A 177 14.24 -9.80 -10.52
CA SER A 177 12.79 -9.84 -10.76
C SER A 177 12.52 -10.83 -11.89
N VAL A 178 11.44 -11.59 -11.75
CA VAL A 178 10.94 -12.52 -12.78
C VAL A 178 10.14 -11.76 -13.83
#